data_AF-A0A328NSN5-F1
#
_entry.id   AF-A0A328NSN5-F1
#
_cell.length_a   1.000
_cell.length_b   1.000
_cell.length_c   1.000
_cell.angle_alpha   90.00
_cell.angle_beta   90.00
_cell.angle_gamma   90.00
#
_symmetry.space_group_name_H-M   'P 1'
#
loop_
_entity.id
_entity.type
_entity.pdbx_description
1 polymer ?
#
loop_
_entity_poly.entity_id
_entity_poly.type
_entity_poly.pdbx_seq_one_letter_code
_entity_poly.pdbx_strand_id
1 'polypeptide(L)'
;MSVTPQAGGSAGERTGLHVAFGGGVYPAEEVARGAAYELFSADEVAGFEWAPRPGSALPWHRFVHVTEVTAVHGATEPVDEPETPLLMPAHRERGWAYLHQLSQQPAAAGDPMLAAARASAVVRRGTRMMKVLSAQQLAGYVRGWLPHGFCYREHDVAHLRTPGTTTVLRTDGDAGRDGPDVAYALRWRASDPGDYDVPVGPAHRGLTALASRDRLGAPVLGTGFVPSNGQLIPEFITRDFADLPMPANAALIAYPAEGVEVVLYTYQAEQRGWLRMVGPQWRHLLAAVPGLSPDQEYVPNVDAPRSTQLVGMYGDSEYEAVADLPGGFRVLAMTRAARYPVDAVARRVRFAQWRGVPCLVLREEAGWLRVRLRYPNPDTVVATGAQCQERGVYEAWAPGAEVTDDQVMDARYAM
;
A
#
# COMPACT_ATOMS: atom_id res chain seq x y z
N MET A 1 14.74 -3.09 18.90
CA MET A 1 14.15 -1.82 19.35
C MET A 1 15.03 -0.69 18.83
N SER A 2 14.67 -0.12 17.69
CA SER A 2 15.30 1.10 17.17
C SER A 2 14.38 2.26 17.56
N VAL A 3 14.71 2.93 18.66
CA VAL A 3 14.09 4.20 19.04
C VAL A 3 14.55 5.22 18.00
N THR A 4 13.63 5.73 17.18
CA THR A 4 13.91 6.90 16.34
C THR A 4 14.25 8.05 17.29
N PRO A 5 15.44 8.68 17.20
CA PRO A 5 15.81 9.72 18.14
C PRO A 5 14.91 10.94 17.98
N GLN A 6 14.51 11.50 19.11
CA GLN A 6 13.70 12.70 19.22
C GLN A 6 14.53 13.91 18.76
N ALA A 7 14.14 14.53 17.63
CA ALA A 7 14.90 15.60 16.97
C ALA A 7 14.71 16.99 17.62
N GLY A 8 15.40 17.25 18.73
CA GLY A 8 15.55 18.59 19.31
C GLY A 8 16.84 19.26 18.82
N GLY A 9 16.75 20.19 17.86
CA GLY A 9 17.90 20.95 17.32
C GLY A 9 17.46 22.13 16.45
N SER A 10 18.30 23.14 16.27
CA SER A 10 17.97 24.40 15.56
C SER A 10 17.85 24.21 14.03
N ALA A 11 17.02 25.03 13.35
CA ALA A 11 16.67 24.85 11.93
C ALA A 11 17.86 24.94 10.94
N GLY A 12 18.95 25.63 11.31
CA GLY A 12 20.17 25.71 10.49
C GLY A 12 21.10 24.50 10.61
N GLU A 13 20.94 23.67 11.65
CA GLU A 13 21.72 22.44 11.87
C GLU A 13 20.97 21.18 11.37
N ARG A 14 19.69 21.29 11.00
CA ARG A 14 18.83 20.15 10.62
C ARG A 14 19.01 19.64 9.19
N THR A 15 19.59 20.40 8.27
CA THR A 15 19.69 19.99 6.86
C THR A 15 21.10 20.14 6.32
N GLY A 16 22.00 19.24 6.75
CA GLY A 16 23.25 18.99 6.00
C GLY A 16 22.98 18.48 4.57
N LEU A 17 21.78 17.98 4.32
CA LEU A 17 21.29 17.50 3.04
C LEU A 17 20.77 18.65 2.17
N HIS A 18 21.27 18.73 0.93
CA HIS A 18 20.80 19.65 -0.09
C HIS A 18 20.44 18.88 -1.36
N VAL A 19 19.36 19.27 -2.02
CA VAL A 19 18.82 18.58 -3.19
C VAL A 19 18.69 19.56 -4.35
N ALA A 20 19.24 19.18 -5.50
CA ALA A 20 19.10 19.92 -6.74
C ALA A 20 17.80 19.52 -7.45
N PHE A 21 16.92 20.51 -7.65
CA PHE A 21 15.59 20.34 -8.24
C PHE A 21 15.20 21.58 -9.03
N GLY A 22 14.64 21.42 -10.23
CA GLY A 22 14.12 22.54 -11.02
C GLY A 22 15.15 23.64 -11.36
N GLY A 23 16.44 23.31 -11.39
CA GLY A 23 17.54 24.27 -11.60
C GLY A 23 18.01 25.02 -10.35
N GLY A 24 17.37 24.81 -9.20
CA GLY A 24 17.79 25.32 -7.89
C GLY A 24 18.39 24.23 -7.01
N VAL A 25 18.99 24.65 -5.89
CA VAL A 25 19.47 23.75 -4.83
C VAL A 25 18.82 24.18 -3.52
N TYR A 26 18.13 23.24 -2.86
CA TYR A 26 17.32 23.51 -1.69
C TYR A 26 17.80 22.69 -0.49
N PRO A 27 17.80 23.24 0.73
CA PRO A 27 17.87 22.43 1.94
C PRO A 27 16.75 21.39 1.93
N ALA A 28 17.05 20.16 2.37
CA ALA A 28 16.09 19.06 2.25
C ALA A 28 16.12 18.10 3.44
N GLU A 29 15.00 17.39 3.63
CA GLU A 29 14.89 16.21 4.49
C GLU A 29 14.65 14.98 3.62
N GLU A 30 15.30 13.86 3.95
CA GLU A 30 15.11 12.60 3.25
C GLU A 30 13.78 11.94 3.66
N VAL A 31 13.04 11.44 2.67
CA VAL A 31 11.77 10.73 2.87
C VAL A 31 11.89 9.31 2.36
N ALA A 32 11.42 8.36 3.18
CA ALA A 32 11.31 6.94 2.85
C ALA A 32 12.62 6.32 2.30
N ARG A 33 13.76 6.56 2.97
CA ARG A 33 15.08 6.03 2.60
C ARG A 33 15.52 6.47 1.19
N GLY A 34 15.40 7.76 0.91
CA GLY A 34 15.83 8.37 -0.35
C GLY A 34 14.90 8.15 -1.54
N ALA A 35 13.68 7.63 -1.32
CA ALA A 35 12.69 7.53 -2.39
C ALA A 35 12.06 8.90 -2.75
N ALA A 36 12.05 9.82 -1.80
CA ALA A 36 11.61 11.18 -1.99
C ALA A 36 12.37 12.13 -1.07
N TYR A 37 12.19 13.43 -1.31
CA TYR A 37 12.77 14.48 -0.49
C TYR A 37 11.73 15.55 -0.20
N GLU A 38 11.74 16.09 1.01
CA GLU A 38 11.06 17.32 1.35
C GLU A 38 12.04 18.49 1.18
N LEU A 39 11.77 19.38 0.23
CA LEU A 39 12.58 20.55 -0.06
C LEU A 39 12.04 21.74 0.71
N PHE A 40 12.92 22.64 1.15
CA PHE A 40 12.54 23.83 1.91
C PHE A 40 13.08 25.11 1.27
N SER A 41 12.33 26.21 1.41
CA SER A 41 12.73 27.54 0.94
C SER A 41 12.28 28.63 1.93
N ALA A 42 13.08 29.69 2.03
CA ALA A 42 12.71 30.89 2.77
C ALA A 42 11.71 31.76 1.97
N ASP A 43 11.88 31.77 0.65
CA ASP A 43 11.09 32.57 -0.29
C ASP A 43 10.09 31.70 -1.07
N GLU A 44 9.06 32.34 -1.63
CA GLU A 44 8.09 31.69 -2.49
C GLU A 44 8.76 31.14 -3.76
N VAL A 45 8.52 29.86 -4.04
CA VAL A 45 9.06 29.15 -5.20
C VAL A 45 7.91 28.43 -5.90
N ALA A 46 7.93 28.40 -7.24
CA ALA A 46 6.87 27.79 -8.02
C ALA A 46 6.61 26.32 -7.62
N GLY A 47 5.38 26.05 -7.18
CA GLY A 47 4.93 24.73 -6.73
C GLY A 47 5.43 24.30 -5.36
N PHE A 48 6.01 25.21 -4.57
CA PHE A 48 6.16 25.03 -3.13
C PHE A 48 4.89 25.52 -2.44
N GLU A 49 4.52 24.85 -1.34
CA GLU A 49 3.36 25.19 -0.53
C GLU A 49 3.81 25.89 0.75
N TRP A 50 3.00 26.84 1.23
CA TRP A 50 3.24 27.55 2.48
C TRP A 50 2.74 26.73 3.67
N ALA A 51 3.67 26.21 4.49
CA ALA A 51 3.37 25.49 5.73
C ALA A 51 4.42 25.79 6.82
N PRO A 52 4.28 26.91 7.55
CA PRO A 52 5.26 27.31 8.55
C PRO A 52 5.31 26.33 9.72
N ARG A 53 6.50 25.79 10.01
CA ARG A 53 6.74 24.94 11.18
C ARG A 53 7.23 25.78 12.37
N PRO A 54 6.76 25.53 13.61
CA PRO A 54 7.27 26.22 14.78
C PRO A 54 8.80 26.13 14.89
N GLY A 55 9.47 27.29 14.92
CA GLY A 55 10.93 27.37 15.02
C GLY A 55 11.72 27.13 13.72
N SER A 56 11.05 27.02 12.56
CA SER A 56 11.71 27.01 11.24
C SER A 56 11.67 28.39 10.59
N ALA A 57 12.78 28.79 9.97
CA ALA A 57 12.85 29.98 9.11
C ALA A 57 12.49 29.68 7.64
N LEU A 58 12.17 28.43 7.32
CA LEU A 58 11.86 27.96 5.98
C LEU A 58 10.38 27.54 5.95
N PRO A 59 9.45 28.45 5.59
CA PRO A 59 8.02 28.20 5.62
C PRO A 59 7.47 27.59 4.32
N TRP A 60 8.23 27.65 3.23
CA TRP A 60 7.85 27.06 1.95
C TRP A 60 8.45 25.68 1.82
N HIS A 61 7.66 24.70 1.42
CA HIS A 61 8.17 23.34 1.23
C HIS A 61 7.53 22.61 0.05
N ARG A 62 8.18 21.56 -0.44
CA ARG A 62 7.66 20.69 -1.49
C ARG A 62 8.20 19.28 -1.36
N PHE A 63 7.34 18.29 -1.49
CA PHE A 63 7.77 16.89 -1.64
C PHE A 63 8.05 16.59 -3.12
N VAL A 64 9.21 16.00 -3.40
CA VAL A 64 9.64 15.60 -4.75
C VAL A 64 10.08 14.15 -4.77
N HIS A 65 9.75 13.42 -5.84
CA HIS A 65 10.22 12.06 -6.01
C HIS A 65 11.70 12.04 -6.40
N VAL A 66 12.44 10.98 -6.04
CA VAL A 66 13.87 10.85 -6.37
C VAL A 66 14.16 10.94 -7.88
N THR A 67 13.22 10.53 -8.73
CA THR A 67 13.38 10.62 -10.20
C THR A 67 13.30 12.04 -10.74
N GLU A 68 12.80 13.00 -9.95
CA GLU A 68 12.76 14.42 -10.30
C GLU A 68 14.00 15.18 -9.83
N VAL A 69 14.84 14.55 -9.02
CA VAL A 69 16.05 15.12 -8.43
C VAL A 69 17.25 14.89 -9.34
N THR A 70 18.04 15.94 -9.58
CA THR A 70 19.24 15.85 -10.43
C THR A 70 20.51 15.54 -9.65
N ALA A 71 20.58 15.97 -8.39
CA ALA A 71 21.71 15.71 -7.51
C ALA A 71 21.30 15.79 -6.04
N VAL A 72 21.95 15.00 -5.20
CA VAL A 72 21.79 15.00 -3.73
C VAL A 72 23.16 15.22 -3.12
N HIS A 73 23.28 16.21 -2.24
CA HIS A 73 24.52 16.61 -1.59
C HIS A 73 24.40 16.41 -0.09
N GLY A 74 25.41 15.81 0.55
CA GLY A 74 25.41 15.56 2.00
C GLY A 74 24.59 14.34 2.44
N ALA A 75 24.19 13.47 1.51
CA ALA A 75 23.56 12.20 1.86
C ALA A 75 24.56 11.26 2.53
N THR A 76 24.11 10.57 3.59
CA THR A 76 24.84 9.46 4.21
C THR A 76 24.70 8.20 3.34
N GLU A 77 25.65 7.27 3.45
CA GLU A 77 25.54 5.98 2.77
C GLU A 77 24.25 5.26 3.20
N PRO A 78 23.48 4.69 2.25
CA PRO A 78 22.24 4.00 2.57
C PRO A 78 22.54 2.72 3.38
N VAL A 79 21.78 2.52 4.45
CA VAL A 79 21.90 1.36 5.35
C VAL A 79 21.24 0.10 4.76
N ASP A 80 20.26 0.29 3.88
CA ASP A 80 19.52 -0.78 3.18
C ASP A 80 19.82 -0.73 1.67
N GLU A 81 19.66 -1.86 0.98
CA GLU A 81 19.70 -1.89 -0.49
C GLU A 81 18.59 -0.99 -1.06
N PRO A 82 18.92 -0.03 -1.95
CA PRO A 82 17.92 0.89 -2.49
C PRO A 82 16.90 0.15 -3.36
N GLU A 83 15.63 0.53 -3.21
CA GLU A 83 14.57 0.05 -4.11
C GLU A 83 14.88 0.48 -5.55
N THR A 84 14.56 -0.40 -6.51
CA THR A 84 14.81 -0.10 -7.92
C THR A 84 13.83 0.99 -8.40
N PRO A 85 14.34 2.15 -8.85
CA PRO A 85 13.48 3.23 -9.33
C PRO A 85 12.79 2.84 -10.63
N LEU A 86 11.72 3.56 -10.97
CA LEU A 86 11.11 3.46 -12.28
C LEU A 86 12.13 3.85 -13.35
N LEU A 87 12.28 3.02 -14.38
CA LEU A 87 13.17 3.25 -15.50
C LEU A 87 12.36 3.60 -16.75
N MET A 88 12.88 4.53 -17.54
CA MET A 88 12.35 4.86 -18.86
C MET A 88 13.37 4.41 -19.91
N PRO A 89 12.95 3.70 -20.98
CA PRO A 89 13.83 3.42 -22.11
C PRO A 89 14.43 4.71 -22.67
N ALA A 90 15.75 4.73 -22.88
CA ALA A 90 16.45 5.90 -23.39
C ALA A 90 15.93 6.28 -24.78
N HIS A 91 15.50 7.54 -24.93
CA HIS A 91 15.01 8.08 -26.21
C HIS A 91 15.35 9.57 -26.29
N ARG A 92 15.76 10.05 -27.48
CA ARG A 92 16.21 11.45 -27.66
C ARG A 92 15.07 12.46 -27.58
N GLU A 93 13.89 12.09 -28.08
CA GLU A 93 12.74 12.99 -28.22
C GLU A 93 11.59 12.69 -27.24
N ARG A 94 11.71 11.61 -26.44
CA ARG A 94 10.64 11.13 -25.56
C ARG A 94 11.16 11.12 -24.14
N GLY A 95 10.59 11.98 -23.30
CA GLY A 95 10.90 12.09 -21.89
C GLY A 95 9.78 11.57 -20.99
N TRP A 96 9.94 11.77 -19.68
CA TRP A 96 8.96 11.38 -18.66
C TRP A 96 7.57 11.96 -18.90
N ALA A 97 7.47 13.19 -19.39
CA ALA A 97 6.19 13.82 -19.72
C ALA A 97 5.42 13.07 -20.82
N TYR A 98 6.14 12.59 -21.85
CA TYR A 98 5.53 11.78 -22.91
C TYR A 98 5.07 10.42 -22.37
N LEU A 99 5.92 9.77 -21.57
CA LEU A 99 5.58 8.48 -20.95
C LEU A 99 4.37 8.59 -20.02
N HIS A 100 4.28 9.67 -19.25
CA HIS A 100 3.11 10.00 -18.44
C HIS A 100 1.87 10.18 -19.32
N GLN A 101 1.91 11.04 -20.33
CA GLN A 101 0.77 11.23 -21.24
C GLN A 101 0.31 9.91 -21.89
N LEU A 102 1.26 9.05 -22.23
CA LEU A 102 0.99 7.73 -22.79
C LEU A 102 0.33 6.80 -21.76
N SER A 103 0.76 6.83 -20.50
CA SER A 103 0.20 6.01 -19.42
C SER A 103 -1.25 6.37 -19.08
N GLN A 104 -1.66 7.60 -19.39
CA GLN A 104 -3.04 8.08 -19.25
C GLN A 104 -3.97 7.65 -20.40
N GLN A 105 -3.48 6.93 -21.41
CA GLN A 105 -4.26 6.50 -22.58
C GLN A 105 -4.52 4.99 -22.54
N PRO A 106 -5.76 4.53 -22.29
CA PRO A 106 -6.09 3.10 -22.27
C PRO A 106 -5.69 2.34 -23.55
N ALA A 107 -5.78 3.00 -24.71
CA ALA A 107 -5.39 2.42 -26.00
C ALA A 107 -3.88 2.11 -26.09
N ALA A 108 -3.05 2.75 -25.27
CA ALA A 108 -1.60 2.56 -25.23
C ALA A 108 -1.17 1.42 -24.30
N ALA A 109 -2.09 0.64 -23.71
CA ALA A 109 -1.76 -0.43 -22.76
C ALA A 109 -0.71 -1.44 -23.27
N GLY A 110 -0.69 -1.69 -24.59
CA GLY A 110 0.27 -2.56 -25.27
C GLY A 110 1.55 -1.88 -25.76
N ASP A 111 1.75 -0.59 -25.50
CA ASP A 111 2.93 0.15 -25.97
C ASP A 111 4.21 -0.40 -25.31
N PRO A 112 5.26 -0.71 -26.08
CA PRO A 112 6.50 -1.26 -25.54
C PRO A 112 7.22 -0.37 -24.52
N MET A 113 7.11 0.96 -24.64
CA MET A 113 7.73 1.91 -23.72
C MET A 113 7.03 1.86 -22.35
N LEU A 114 5.70 1.79 -22.34
CA LEU A 114 4.93 1.57 -21.11
C LEU A 114 5.20 0.19 -20.52
N ALA A 115 5.30 -0.84 -21.35
CA ALA A 115 5.61 -2.18 -20.89
C ALA A 115 7.00 -2.25 -20.21
N ALA A 116 8.02 -1.63 -20.81
CA ALA A 116 9.35 -1.56 -20.23
C ALA A 116 9.38 -0.74 -18.93
N ALA A 117 8.72 0.41 -18.90
CA ALA A 117 8.61 1.23 -17.69
C ALA A 117 7.95 0.47 -16.56
N ARG A 118 6.78 -0.13 -16.83
CA ARG A 118 6.09 -0.99 -15.86
C ARG A 118 6.96 -2.16 -15.38
N ALA A 119 7.69 -2.83 -16.27
CA ALA A 119 8.53 -3.96 -15.91
C ALA A 119 9.70 -3.59 -14.99
N SER A 120 10.11 -2.31 -14.96
CA SER A 120 11.12 -1.82 -14.02
C SER A 120 10.58 -1.60 -12.60
N ALA A 121 9.25 -1.48 -12.44
CA ALA A 121 8.60 -1.38 -11.14
C ALA A 121 8.49 -2.77 -10.49
N VAL A 122 9.64 -3.32 -10.09
CA VAL A 122 9.71 -4.68 -9.55
C VAL A 122 9.31 -4.68 -8.08
N VAL A 123 8.40 -5.60 -7.72
CA VAL A 123 8.17 -6.02 -6.34
C VAL A 123 9.09 -7.20 -6.05
N ARG A 124 9.77 -7.19 -4.90
CA ARG A 124 10.59 -8.27 -4.39
C ARG A 124 10.10 -8.64 -2.99
N ARG A 125 10.57 -9.79 -2.48
CA ARG A 125 10.41 -10.06 -1.05
C ARG A 125 11.02 -8.93 -0.25
N GLY A 126 10.27 -8.42 0.72
CA GLY A 126 10.71 -7.34 1.60
C GLY A 126 10.42 -5.94 1.05
N THR A 127 10.04 -5.81 -0.24
CA THR A 127 9.64 -4.52 -0.82
C THR A 127 8.55 -3.91 0.03
N ARG A 128 8.72 -2.65 0.41
CA ARG A 128 7.71 -1.97 1.21
C ARG A 128 6.53 -1.58 0.32
N MET A 129 5.38 -2.15 0.64
CA MET A 129 4.11 -1.88 -0.02
C MET A 129 3.28 -0.94 0.83
N MET A 130 2.41 -0.18 0.18
CA MET A 130 1.55 0.80 0.79
C MET A 130 0.15 0.76 0.16
N LYS A 131 -0.87 0.98 0.97
CA LYS A 131 -2.26 1.21 0.55
C LYS A 131 -2.75 2.45 1.26
N VAL A 132 -3.22 3.45 0.50
CA VAL A 132 -3.87 4.64 1.07
C VAL A 132 -5.28 4.28 1.50
N LEU A 133 -5.66 4.73 2.69
CA LEU A 133 -6.88 4.36 3.40
C LEU A 133 -7.69 5.59 3.75
N SER A 134 -9.00 5.46 3.75
CA SER A 134 -9.87 6.35 4.52
C SER A 134 -9.94 5.96 5.99
N ALA A 135 -10.54 6.84 6.80
CA ALA A 135 -10.78 6.56 8.21
C ALA A 135 -11.61 5.28 8.42
N GLN A 136 -12.57 5.01 7.54
CA GLN A 136 -13.39 3.79 7.58
C GLN A 136 -12.54 2.54 7.28
N GLN A 137 -11.70 2.59 6.24
CA GLN A 137 -10.82 1.47 5.92
C GLN A 137 -9.78 1.24 7.02
N LEU A 138 -9.19 2.31 7.58
CA LEU A 138 -8.31 2.23 8.74
C LEU A 138 -8.99 1.49 9.90
N ALA A 139 -10.24 1.85 10.19
CA ALA A 139 -11.02 1.18 11.22
C ALA A 139 -11.28 -0.31 10.93
N GLY A 140 -11.38 -0.69 9.64
CA GLY A 140 -11.42 -2.09 9.20
C GLY A 140 -10.11 -2.83 9.46
N TYR A 141 -8.96 -2.24 9.09
CA TYR A 141 -7.63 -2.81 9.32
C TYR A 141 -7.30 -2.96 10.80
N VAL A 142 -7.68 -1.97 11.61
CA VAL A 142 -7.56 -2.03 13.07
C VAL A 142 -8.34 -3.20 13.66
N ARG A 143 -9.40 -3.67 13.00
CA ARG A 143 -10.25 -4.81 13.40
C ARG A 143 -9.98 -6.10 12.62
N GLY A 144 -8.83 -6.21 11.96
CA GLY A 144 -8.37 -7.45 11.37
C GLY A 144 -8.62 -7.61 9.87
N TRP A 145 -8.98 -6.55 9.14
CA TRP A 145 -8.83 -6.60 7.68
C TRP A 145 -7.36 -6.84 7.31
N LEU A 146 -7.18 -7.59 6.22
CA LEU A 146 -5.88 -7.98 5.70
C LEU A 146 -5.54 -7.15 4.45
N PRO A 147 -4.26 -6.95 4.09
CA PRO A 147 -3.90 -6.26 2.86
C PRO A 147 -4.56 -6.93 1.64
N HIS A 148 -5.24 -6.16 0.80
CA HIS A 148 -5.89 -6.66 -0.41
C HIS A 148 -6.12 -5.54 -1.42
N GLY A 149 -6.42 -5.94 -2.67
CA GLY A 149 -6.79 -5.04 -3.74
C GLY A 149 -5.65 -4.16 -4.21
N PHE A 150 -5.96 -2.93 -4.63
CA PHE A 150 -4.96 -2.00 -5.13
C PHE A 150 -3.98 -1.57 -4.05
N CYS A 151 -2.70 -1.56 -4.41
CA CYS A 151 -1.58 -1.13 -3.59
C CYS A 151 -0.40 -0.63 -4.45
N TYR A 152 0.59 -0.05 -3.79
CA TYR A 152 1.71 0.66 -4.39
C TYR A 152 3.01 0.29 -3.68
N ARG A 153 4.16 0.41 -4.33
CA ARG A 153 5.44 0.40 -3.60
C ARG A 153 5.58 1.72 -2.87
N GLU A 154 6.02 1.71 -1.61
CA GLU A 154 6.31 2.94 -0.84
C GLU A 154 7.21 3.87 -1.63
N HIS A 155 8.19 3.30 -2.36
CA HIS A 155 9.13 4.05 -3.18
C HIS A 155 8.41 4.97 -4.19
N ASP A 156 7.47 4.42 -4.97
CA ASP A 156 6.80 5.12 -6.07
C ASP A 156 5.86 6.24 -5.60
N VAL A 157 5.44 6.20 -4.34
CA VAL A 157 4.46 7.13 -3.77
C VAL A 157 5.02 7.96 -2.61
N ALA A 158 6.33 7.87 -2.35
CA ALA A 158 6.96 8.50 -1.19
C ALA A 158 6.83 10.02 -1.14
N HIS A 159 6.63 10.67 -2.29
CA HIS A 159 6.43 12.12 -2.40
C HIS A 159 4.96 12.55 -2.19
N LEU A 160 4.00 11.61 -2.21
CA LEU A 160 2.59 11.87 -1.96
C LEU A 160 2.34 11.81 -0.46
N ARG A 161 2.45 12.97 0.18
CA ARG A 161 2.55 13.07 1.64
C ARG A 161 1.43 13.84 2.29
N THR A 162 0.60 14.53 1.53
CA THR A 162 -0.53 15.32 2.05
C THR A 162 -1.86 14.65 1.69
N PRO A 163 -2.96 14.97 2.39
CA PRO A 163 -4.29 14.48 2.01
C PRO A 163 -4.66 14.79 0.55
N GLY A 164 -4.31 15.99 0.08
CA GLY A 164 -4.54 16.39 -1.31
C GLY A 164 -3.77 15.53 -2.31
N THR A 165 -2.47 15.31 -2.07
CA THR A 165 -1.61 14.55 -3.00
C THR A 165 -1.89 13.04 -2.97
N THR A 166 -2.26 12.47 -1.83
CA THR A 166 -2.59 11.04 -1.69
C THR A 166 -3.98 10.67 -2.21
N THR A 167 -4.85 11.64 -2.48
CA THR A 167 -6.22 11.41 -2.99
C THR A 167 -6.22 10.60 -4.28
N VAL A 168 -5.21 10.77 -5.14
CA VAL A 168 -5.06 10.03 -6.41
C VAL A 168 -4.93 8.50 -6.20
N LEU A 169 -4.48 8.07 -5.01
CA LEU A 169 -4.25 6.67 -4.67
C LEU A 169 -5.42 6.01 -3.95
N ARG A 170 -6.45 6.77 -3.58
CA ARG A 170 -7.59 6.28 -2.80
C ARG A 170 -8.39 5.25 -3.58
N THR A 171 -8.88 4.27 -2.84
CA THR A 171 -9.65 3.14 -3.38
C THR A 171 -11.12 3.19 -2.99
N ASP A 172 -11.50 4.09 -2.09
CA ASP A 172 -12.88 4.26 -1.64
C ASP A 172 -13.62 5.35 -2.46
N GLY A 173 -14.93 5.45 -2.25
CA GLY A 173 -15.79 6.38 -2.95
C GLY A 173 -15.75 7.82 -2.40
N ASP A 174 -16.48 8.71 -3.07
CA ASP A 174 -16.52 10.14 -2.75
C ASP A 174 -17.16 10.45 -1.38
N ALA A 175 -17.88 9.50 -0.78
CA ALA A 175 -18.50 9.62 0.54
C ALA A 175 -17.48 9.83 1.70
N GLY A 176 -16.18 9.72 1.43
CA GLY A 176 -15.09 10.05 2.35
C GLY A 176 -14.25 11.26 1.94
N ARG A 177 -14.75 12.14 1.04
CA ARG A 177 -14.08 13.40 0.65
C ARG A 177 -14.31 14.54 1.65
N ASP A 178 -15.42 14.53 2.37
CA ASP A 178 -15.84 15.63 3.26
C ASP A 178 -15.22 15.57 4.69
N GLY A 179 -14.03 14.96 4.82
CA GLY A 179 -13.18 15.04 6.01
C GLY A 179 -12.08 13.97 6.02
N PRO A 180 -11.05 14.04 6.90
CA PRO A 180 -10.44 15.18 7.62
C PRO A 180 -9.18 15.69 6.87
N ASP A 181 -8.47 16.67 7.43
CA ASP A 181 -7.11 17.10 7.02
C ASP A 181 -6.02 16.00 7.19
N VAL A 182 -6.41 14.72 7.12
CA VAL A 182 -5.54 13.57 7.39
C VAL A 182 -5.82 12.46 6.37
N ALA A 183 -4.78 12.01 5.68
CA ALA A 183 -4.80 10.75 4.93
C ALA A 183 -4.21 9.63 5.78
N TYR A 184 -4.74 8.42 5.65
CA TYR A 184 -4.20 7.25 6.33
C TYR A 184 -3.57 6.29 5.34
N ALA A 185 -2.69 5.42 5.82
CA ALA A 185 -2.12 4.36 5.01
C ALA A 185 -1.83 3.10 5.83
N LEU A 186 -1.92 1.94 5.19
CA LEU A 186 -1.29 0.72 5.63
C LEU A 186 0.03 0.56 4.90
N ARG A 187 1.12 0.32 5.64
CA ARG A 187 2.44 -0.02 5.11
C ARG A 187 2.83 -1.41 5.58
N TRP A 188 3.33 -2.25 4.68
CA TRP A 188 3.82 -3.60 5.00
C TRP A 188 4.98 -3.98 4.10
N ARG A 189 5.62 -5.12 4.37
CA ARG A 189 6.65 -5.69 3.49
C ARG A 189 6.05 -6.85 2.71
N ALA A 190 6.24 -6.89 1.40
CA ALA A 190 5.79 -7.96 0.53
C ALA A 190 6.42 -9.30 0.94
N SER A 191 5.59 -10.30 1.27
CA SER A 191 6.04 -11.66 1.62
C SER A 191 6.68 -12.37 0.42
N ASP A 192 6.01 -12.29 -0.71
CA ASP A 192 6.45 -12.87 -1.98
C ASP A 192 6.01 -11.97 -3.14
N PRO A 193 6.84 -11.77 -4.18
CA PRO A 193 6.44 -11.01 -5.36
C PRO A 193 5.27 -11.65 -6.12
N GLY A 194 5.07 -12.96 -6.00
CA GLY A 194 3.93 -13.69 -6.55
C GLY A 194 2.58 -13.37 -5.89
N ASP A 195 2.56 -12.56 -4.84
CA ASP A 195 1.30 -12.06 -4.27
C ASP A 195 0.74 -10.84 -5.01
N TYR A 196 1.44 -10.34 -6.02
CA TYR A 196 1.10 -9.11 -6.72
C TYR A 196 1.02 -9.32 -8.22
N ASP A 197 0.04 -8.67 -8.84
CA ASP A 197 -0.08 -8.56 -10.28
C ASP A 197 -0.20 -7.07 -10.67
N VAL A 198 0.09 -6.76 -11.92
CA VAL A 198 -0.23 -5.45 -12.49
C VAL A 198 -1.59 -5.55 -13.21
N PRO A 199 -2.54 -4.62 -12.99
CA PRO A 199 -3.85 -4.63 -13.62
C PRO A 199 -3.80 -4.27 -15.13
N VAL A 200 -3.15 -5.13 -15.92
CA VAL A 200 -2.99 -5.02 -17.37
C VAL A 200 -3.36 -6.32 -18.08
N GLY A 201 -3.64 -6.21 -19.38
CA GLY A 201 -3.84 -7.37 -20.25
C GLY A 201 -5.20 -8.06 -20.10
N PRO A 202 -5.38 -9.23 -20.75
CA PRO A 202 -6.69 -9.87 -20.89
C PRO A 202 -7.37 -10.23 -19.57
N ALA A 203 -6.59 -10.70 -18.58
CA ALA A 203 -7.11 -11.10 -17.26
C ALA A 203 -7.78 -9.94 -16.50
N HIS A 204 -7.39 -8.70 -16.79
CA HIS A 204 -7.87 -7.51 -16.08
C HIS A 204 -8.77 -6.62 -16.95
N ARG A 205 -9.10 -7.05 -18.18
CA ARG A 205 -9.95 -6.27 -19.10
C ARG A 205 -11.33 -5.98 -18.51
N GLY A 206 -11.84 -6.89 -17.68
CA GLY A 206 -13.09 -6.72 -16.94
C GLY A 206 -13.14 -5.44 -16.12
N LEU A 207 -12.04 -5.09 -15.45
CA LEU A 207 -11.93 -3.88 -14.63
C LEU A 207 -12.08 -2.60 -15.46
N THR A 208 -11.51 -2.59 -16.67
CA THR A 208 -11.59 -1.44 -17.59
C THR A 208 -12.99 -1.25 -18.19
N ALA A 209 -13.82 -2.30 -18.19
CA ALA A 209 -15.17 -2.30 -18.75
C ALA A 209 -16.26 -1.92 -17.73
N LEU A 210 -15.92 -1.82 -16.44
CA LEU A 210 -16.87 -1.46 -15.38
C LEU A 210 -17.25 0.02 -15.47
N ALA A 211 -18.56 0.28 -15.55
CA ALA A 211 -19.08 1.64 -15.63
C ALA A 211 -18.87 2.40 -14.32
N SER A 212 -18.83 3.73 -14.38
CA SER A 212 -18.64 4.57 -13.19
C SER A 212 -19.66 4.34 -12.07
N ARG A 213 -20.89 3.93 -12.42
CA ARG A 213 -21.94 3.62 -11.42
C ARG A 213 -21.70 2.30 -10.67
N ASP A 214 -20.90 1.41 -11.25
CA ASP A 214 -20.66 0.05 -10.75
C ASP A 214 -19.32 -0.05 -10.02
N ARG A 215 -18.54 1.05 -9.91
CA ARG A 215 -17.21 1.07 -9.32
C ARG A 215 -17.02 2.20 -8.31
N LEU A 216 -16.12 1.98 -7.35
CA LEU A 216 -15.60 3.00 -6.45
C LEU A 216 -14.18 3.45 -6.87
N GLY A 217 -13.84 4.69 -6.57
CA GLY A 217 -12.53 5.27 -6.86
C GLY A 217 -12.25 5.54 -8.34
N ALA A 218 -10.98 5.83 -8.64
CA ALA A 218 -10.51 6.17 -9.98
C ALA A 218 -10.64 4.99 -10.98
N PRO A 219 -10.83 5.25 -12.29
CA PRO A 219 -10.91 4.19 -13.28
C PRO A 219 -9.63 3.36 -13.34
N VAL A 220 -9.76 2.10 -13.75
CA VAL A 220 -8.62 1.28 -14.14
C VAL A 220 -8.41 1.49 -15.62
N LEU A 221 -7.26 2.04 -16.02
CA LEU A 221 -6.97 2.34 -17.42
C LEU A 221 -6.49 1.10 -18.21
N GLY A 222 -6.03 0.07 -17.49
CA GLY A 222 -5.42 -1.11 -18.10
C GLY A 222 -3.97 -0.89 -18.57
N THR A 223 -3.38 0.27 -18.27
CA THR A 223 -1.98 0.62 -18.59
C THR A 223 -1.00 0.21 -17.48
N GLY A 224 -1.50 -0.10 -16.28
CA GLY A 224 -0.70 -0.44 -15.11
C GLY A 224 -0.19 0.78 -14.35
N PHE A 225 -0.75 1.95 -14.64
CA PHE A 225 -0.44 3.21 -13.95
C PHE A 225 -1.72 3.87 -13.45
N VAL A 226 -1.61 4.58 -12.34
CA VAL A 226 -2.71 5.35 -11.74
C VAL A 226 -3.11 6.50 -12.68
N PRO A 227 -4.43 6.78 -12.85
CA PRO A 227 -4.88 8.01 -13.47
C PRO A 227 -4.42 9.23 -12.66
N SER A 228 -3.53 10.06 -13.22
CA SER A 228 -2.93 11.19 -12.51
C SER A 228 -2.58 12.33 -13.46
N ASN A 229 -2.66 13.56 -12.98
CA ASN A 229 -2.40 14.76 -13.78
C ASN A 229 -0.91 15.09 -13.98
N GLY A 230 -0.01 14.47 -13.21
CA GLY A 230 1.41 14.79 -13.31
C GLY A 230 2.36 13.76 -12.71
N GLN A 231 1.84 12.64 -12.21
CA GLN A 231 2.65 11.60 -11.57
C GLN A 231 2.55 10.29 -12.35
N LEU A 232 3.69 9.68 -12.65
CA LEU A 232 3.75 8.36 -13.27
C LEU A 232 3.90 7.30 -12.18
N ILE A 233 2.78 6.81 -11.67
CA ILE A 233 2.73 5.91 -10.50
C ILE A 233 2.31 4.51 -10.96
N PRO A 234 3.21 3.51 -10.88
CA PRO A 234 2.84 2.12 -11.09
C PRO A 234 1.78 1.68 -10.07
N GLU A 235 0.77 0.95 -10.52
CA GLU A 235 -0.23 0.34 -9.64
C GLU A 235 -0.10 -1.19 -9.64
N PHE A 236 -0.30 -1.78 -8.47
CA PHE A 236 -0.34 -3.22 -8.27
C PHE A 236 -1.69 -3.60 -7.67
N ILE A 237 -2.10 -4.83 -7.91
CA ILE A 237 -3.20 -5.46 -7.19
C ILE A 237 -2.65 -6.67 -6.45
N THR A 238 -3.24 -7.02 -5.31
CA THR A 238 -3.01 -8.35 -4.76
C THR A 238 -3.56 -9.39 -5.74
N ARG A 239 -2.77 -10.45 -6.00
CA ARG A 239 -3.12 -11.50 -6.95
C ARG A 239 -4.49 -12.08 -6.61
N ASP A 240 -5.34 -12.21 -7.63
CA ASP A 240 -6.76 -12.63 -7.51
C ASP A 240 -7.63 -11.73 -6.62
N PHE A 241 -7.18 -10.51 -6.31
CA PHE A 241 -7.75 -9.65 -5.25
C PHE A 241 -7.77 -10.34 -3.87
N ALA A 242 -6.90 -11.33 -3.64
CA ALA A 242 -6.86 -12.06 -2.39
C ALA A 242 -6.36 -11.20 -1.23
N ASP A 243 -6.84 -11.52 -0.04
CA ASP A 243 -6.22 -11.06 1.19
C ASP A 243 -4.81 -11.65 1.30
N LEU A 244 -3.88 -10.87 1.83
CA LEU A 244 -2.51 -11.30 2.15
C LEU A 244 -2.38 -11.49 3.66
N PRO A 245 -1.65 -12.50 4.15
CA PRO A 245 -1.34 -12.58 5.58
C PRO A 245 -0.62 -11.32 6.04
N MET A 246 -1.07 -10.72 7.15
CA MET A 246 -0.46 -9.50 7.70
C MET A 246 0.98 -9.78 8.16
N PRO A 247 2.00 -9.13 7.57
CA PRO A 247 3.38 -9.32 8.00
C PRO A 247 3.65 -8.71 9.38
N ALA A 248 4.65 -9.24 10.08
CA ALA A 248 5.14 -8.62 11.31
C ALA A 248 5.62 -7.19 11.04
N ASN A 249 5.40 -6.30 12.00
CA ASN A 249 5.81 -4.89 11.93
C ASN A 249 5.17 -4.09 10.78
N ALA A 250 4.07 -4.58 10.19
CA ALA A 250 3.21 -3.74 9.37
C ALA A 250 2.75 -2.52 10.19
N ALA A 251 2.54 -1.37 9.54
CA ALA A 251 2.28 -0.11 10.20
C ALA A 251 1.01 0.55 9.65
N LEU A 252 0.21 1.10 10.54
CA LEU A 252 -0.84 2.06 10.21
C LEU A 252 -0.28 3.46 10.41
N ILE A 253 -0.45 4.31 9.41
CA ILE A 253 0.20 5.61 9.27
C ILE A 253 -0.87 6.67 9.05
N ALA A 254 -0.61 7.88 9.54
CA ALA A 254 -1.34 9.09 9.21
C ALA A 254 -0.41 10.14 8.58
N TYR A 255 -0.99 10.92 7.69
CA TYR A 255 -0.41 12.06 7.00
C TYR A 255 -1.31 13.28 7.20
N PRO A 256 -0.97 14.20 8.11
CA PRO A 256 -1.71 15.44 8.29
C PRO A 256 -1.43 16.41 7.12
N ALA A 257 -2.07 17.58 7.14
CA ALA A 257 -1.94 18.59 6.08
C ALA A 257 -0.49 18.97 5.76
N GLU A 258 0.39 18.99 6.76
CA GLU A 258 1.81 19.36 6.62
C GLU A 258 2.67 18.23 6.01
N GLY A 259 2.12 17.04 5.85
CA GLY A 259 2.76 15.88 5.21
C GLY A 259 3.77 15.09 6.04
N VAL A 260 3.83 15.36 7.35
CA VAL A 260 4.64 14.61 8.31
C VAL A 260 4.15 13.17 8.43
N GLU A 261 5.06 12.19 8.44
CA GLU A 261 4.67 10.79 8.69
C GLU A 261 4.40 10.60 10.18
N VAL A 262 3.22 10.10 10.51
CA VAL A 262 2.90 9.71 11.87
C VAL A 262 2.53 8.24 11.91
N VAL A 263 3.41 7.40 12.46
CA VAL A 263 3.10 5.97 12.67
C VAL A 263 2.13 5.84 13.84
N LEU A 264 0.87 5.50 13.54
CA LEU A 264 -0.21 5.36 14.52
C LEU A 264 -0.08 4.05 15.32
N TYR A 265 0.06 2.94 14.60
CA TYR A 265 0.14 1.60 15.17
C TYR A 265 1.13 0.72 14.40
N THR A 266 1.72 -0.25 15.12
CA THR A 266 2.54 -1.32 14.54
C THR A 266 1.95 -2.68 14.88
N TYR A 267 1.83 -3.56 13.90
CA TYR A 267 1.27 -4.90 14.06
C TYR A 267 2.23 -5.84 14.79
N GLN A 268 1.74 -6.43 15.87
CA GLN A 268 2.38 -7.48 16.65
C GLN A 268 1.80 -8.83 16.23
N ALA A 269 2.51 -9.56 15.38
CA ALA A 269 2.00 -10.81 14.80
C ALA A 269 1.73 -11.89 15.87
N GLU A 270 2.59 -12.00 16.87
CA GLU A 270 2.46 -12.99 17.95
C GLU A 270 1.19 -12.79 18.77
N GLN A 271 0.84 -11.53 19.02
CA GLN A 271 -0.35 -11.16 19.79
C GLN A 271 -1.58 -10.99 18.90
N ARG A 272 -1.39 -11.05 17.57
CA ARG A 272 -2.37 -10.70 16.54
C ARG A 272 -3.09 -9.40 16.88
N GLY A 273 -2.34 -8.32 17.04
CA GLY A 273 -2.92 -7.04 17.40
C GLY A 273 -2.05 -5.85 17.03
N TRP A 274 -2.62 -4.67 17.17
CA TRP A 274 -1.98 -3.40 16.86
C TRP A 274 -1.51 -2.72 18.15
N LEU A 275 -0.23 -2.36 18.22
CA LEU A 275 0.35 -1.59 19.33
C LEU A 275 0.49 -0.13 18.92
N ARG A 276 -0.05 0.80 19.72
CA ARG A 276 -0.01 2.24 19.46
C ARG A 276 1.42 2.76 19.57
N MET A 277 1.83 3.55 18.58
CA MET A 277 3.17 4.15 18.51
C MET A 277 3.16 5.67 18.75
N VAL A 278 2.00 6.32 18.60
CA VAL A 278 1.87 7.78 18.77
C VAL A 278 1.80 8.24 20.23
N GLY A 279 2.42 9.39 20.49
CA GLY A 279 2.28 10.15 21.73
C GLY A 279 1.01 11.01 21.80
N PRO A 280 0.74 11.67 22.94
CA PRO A 280 -0.45 12.49 23.18
C PRO A 280 -0.71 13.57 22.12
N GLN A 281 0.34 14.20 21.59
CA GLN A 281 0.24 15.29 20.62
C GLN A 281 -0.43 14.89 19.31
N TRP A 282 -0.40 13.60 18.95
CA TRP A 282 -0.93 13.07 17.69
C TRP A 282 -2.24 12.30 17.85
N ARG A 283 -2.80 12.20 19.07
CA ARG A 283 -4.04 11.43 19.32
C ARG A 283 -5.24 11.97 18.54
N HIS A 284 -5.28 13.27 18.30
CA HIS A 284 -6.34 13.92 17.52
C HIS A 284 -6.46 13.34 16.10
N LEU A 285 -5.39 12.77 15.52
CA LEU A 285 -5.41 12.11 14.22
C LEU A 285 -6.30 10.85 14.20
N LEU A 286 -6.65 10.28 15.36
CA LEU A 286 -7.54 9.12 15.45
C LEU A 286 -9.00 9.51 15.70
N ALA A 287 -9.29 10.79 15.96
CA ALA A 287 -10.63 11.24 16.38
C ALA A 287 -11.71 10.99 15.31
N ALA A 288 -11.33 11.00 14.03
CA ALA A 288 -12.23 10.75 12.91
C ALA A 288 -12.40 9.25 12.57
N VAL A 289 -11.71 8.35 13.28
CA VAL A 289 -11.66 6.92 12.96
C VAL A 289 -12.82 6.20 13.63
N PRO A 290 -13.80 5.66 12.87
CA PRO A 290 -15.03 5.12 13.45
C PRO A 290 -14.78 3.97 14.43
N GLY A 291 -15.30 4.11 15.66
CA GLY A 291 -15.24 3.09 16.71
C GLY A 291 -13.83 2.75 17.20
N LEU A 292 -12.87 3.68 17.04
CA LEU A 292 -11.54 3.60 17.62
C LEU A 292 -11.36 4.73 18.62
N SER A 293 -11.06 4.41 19.87
CA SER A 293 -10.72 5.43 20.87
C SER A 293 -9.33 6.00 20.59
N PRO A 294 -9.12 7.34 20.60
CA PRO A 294 -7.79 7.95 20.48
C PRO A 294 -6.79 7.53 21.56
N ASP A 295 -7.29 7.06 22.71
CA ASP A 295 -6.48 6.58 23.84
C ASP A 295 -6.22 5.06 23.81
N GLN A 296 -6.77 4.34 22.82
CA GLN A 296 -6.64 2.89 22.72
C GLN A 296 -5.18 2.47 22.44
N GLU A 297 -4.48 1.95 23.44
CA GLU A 297 -3.05 1.60 23.31
C GLU A 297 -2.79 0.29 22.57
N TYR A 298 -3.71 -0.65 22.68
CA TYR A 298 -3.61 -1.96 22.05
C TYR A 298 -4.96 -2.37 21.46
N VAL A 299 -4.96 -2.89 20.23
CA VAL A 299 -6.16 -3.40 19.57
C VAL A 299 -5.97 -4.87 19.16
N PRO A 300 -6.63 -5.83 19.84
CA PRO A 300 -6.56 -7.23 19.47
C PRO A 300 -7.39 -7.56 18.22
N ASN A 301 -6.88 -8.45 17.39
CA ASN A 301 -7.54 -9.01 16.19
C ASN A 301 -7.64 -10.54 16.25
N VAL A 302 -7.57 -11.13 17.44
CA VAL A 302 -7.50 -12.59 17.61
C VAL A 302 -8.75 -13.29 17.08
N ASP A 303 -9.92 -12.66 17.24
CA ASP A 303 -11.22 -13.24 16.86
C ASP A 303 -11.68 -12.86 15.45
N ALA A 304 -10.88 -12.06 14.72
CA ALA A 304 -11.24 -11.65 13.36
C ALA A 304 -11.16 -12.85 12.39
N PRO A 305 -12.21 -13.14 11.60
CA PRO A 305 -12.15 -14.19 10.58
C PRO A 305 -11.03 -13.92 9.58
N ARG A 306 -10.24 -14.94 9.25
CA ARG A 306 -9.12 -14.85 8.30
C ARG A 306 -9.40 -15.73 7.10
N SER A 307 -9.49 -15.10 5.93
CA SER A 307 -9.63 -15.71 4.62
C SER A 307 -8.33 -16.36 4.12
N THR A 308 -7.19 -15.96 4.69
CA THR A 308 -5.86 -16.48 4.35
C THR A 308 -4.99 -16.65 5.59
N GLN A 309 -4.03 -17.57 5.50
CA GLN A 309 -3.03 -17.83 6.53
C GLN A 309 -1.69 -18.14 5.87
N LEU A 310 -0.61 -17.82 6.58
CA LEU A 310 0.72 -18.29 6.22
C LEU A 310 0.99 -19.58 7.01
N VAL A 311 1.31 -20.66 6.32
CA VAL A 311 1.68 -21.94 6.92
C VAL A 311 3.11 -22.26 6.54
N GLY A 312 3.88 -22.80 7.49
CA GLY A 312 5.28 -23.14 7.28
C GLY A 312 5.63 -24.49 7.87
N MET A 313 6.60 -25.16 7.24
CA MET A 313 7.14 -26.43 7.69
C MET A 313 8.36 -26.19 8.56
N TYR A 314 8.46 -26.90 9.68
CA TYR A 314 9.71 -27.00 10.46
C TYR A 314 9.93 -28.46 10.82
N GLY A 315 10.95 -29.07 10.23
CA GLY A 315 11.09 -30.53 10.22
C GLY A 315 9.88 -31.19 9.55
N ASP A 316 9.30 -32.21 10.19
CA ASP A 316 8.16 -32.97 9.67
C ASP A 316 6.78 -32.41 10.07
N SER A 317 6.74 -31.21 10.66
CA SER A 317 5.52 -30.61 11.20
C SER A 317 5.16 -29.28 10.52
N GLU A 318 3.86 -29.10 10.26
CA GLU A 318 3.28 -27.85 9.80
C GLU A 318 2.91 -26.95 10.99
N TYR A 319 3.26 -25.67 10.89
CA TYR A 319 2.91 -24.63 11.86
C TYR A 319 2.34 -23.42 11.14
N GLU A 320 1.56 -22.61 11.86
CA GLU A 320 1.28 -21.25 11.39
C GLU A 320 2.59 -20.46 11.39
N ALA A 321 2.83 -19.72 10.31
CA ALA A 321 4.04 -18.95 10.10
C ALA A 321 3.74 -17.44 10.10
N VAL A 322 4.79 -16.65 10.24
CA VAL A 322 4.77 -15.19 10.07
C VAL A 322 5.90 -14.75 9.16
N ALA A 323 5.62 -13.79 8.28
CA ALA A 323 6.62 -13.06 7.52
C ALA A 323 7.19 -11.93 8.39
N ASP A 324 8.46 -12.04 8.79
CA ASP A 324 9.17 -11.07 9.62
C ASP A 324 10.33 -10.46 8.83
N LEU A 325 9.98 -9.79 7.74
CA LEU A 325 10.93 -9.34 6.74
C LEU A 325 11.70 -8.07 7.20
N PRO A 326 12.99 -7.96 6.85
CA PRO A 326 13.76 -8.82 5.93
C PRO A 326 14.29 -10.14 6.54
N GLY A 327 14.02 -10.43 7.81
CA GLY A 327 14.50 -11.61 8.54
C GLY A 327 13.89 -12.96 8.13
N GLY A 328 13.10 -13.02 7.05
CA GLY A 328 12.53 -14.24 6.51
C GLY A 328 11.20 -14.66 7.14
N PHE A 329 10.95 -15.97 7.14
CA PHE A 329 9.74 -16.59 7.67
C PHE A 329 10.06 -17.43 8.89
N ARG A 330 9.16 -17.40 9.87
CA ARG A 330 9.33 -18.14 11.13
C ARG A 330 8.01 -18.66 11.65
N VAL A 331 8.09 -19.67 12.51
CA VAL A 331 6.93 -20.18 13.25
C VAL A 331 6.31 -19.05 14.08
N LEU A 332 4.99 -18.95 14.02
CA LEU A 332 4.22 -18.06 14.88
C LEU A 332 4.22 -18.63 16.30
N ALA A 333 5.03 -18.04 17.18
CA ALA A 333 5.14 -18.46 18.56
C ALA A 333 5.20 -17.26 19.52
N MET A 334 4.48 -17.37 20.63
CA MET A 334 4.43 -16.33 21.68
C MET A 334 5.81 -16.10 22.31
N THR A 335 6.54 -17.18 22.59
CA THR A 335 7.86 -17.10 23.24
C THR A 335 8.98 -16.97 22.20
N ARG A 336 9.96 -16.11 22.49
CA ARG A 336 11.10 -15.90 21.59
C ARG A 336 11.90 -17.18 21.32
N ALA A 337 12.00 -18.07 22.32
CA ALA A 337 12.72 -19.34 22.19
C ALA A 337 12.10 -20.32 21.18
N ALA A 338 10.81 -20.17 20.87
CA ALA A 338 10.10 -21.04 19.92
C ALA A 338 9.97 -20.43 18.51
N ARG A 339 10.63 -19.30 18.25
CA ARG A 339 10.60 -18.60 16.95
C ARG A 339 11.65 -19.17 16.00
N TYR A 340 11.43 -20.38 15.55
CA TYR A 340 12.32 -21.04 14.59
C TYR A 340 12.05 -20.56 13.17
N PRO A 341 13.09 -20.41 12.32
CA PRO A 341 12.87 -20.23 10.89
C PRO A 341 12.15 -21.47 10.33
N VAL A 342 11.30 -21.27 9.32
CA VAL A 342 10.63 -22.39 8.62
C VAL A 342 11.46 -22.82 7.41
N ASP A 343 11.39 -24.11 7.08
CA ASP A 343 12.11 -24.73 5.96
C ASP A 343 11.39 -24.50 4.62
N ALA A 344 10.07 -24.38 4.67
CA ALA A 344 9.20 -24.07 3.54
C ALA A 344 8.01 -23.26 4.04
N VAL A 345 7.43 -22.44 3.16
CA VAL A 345 6.27 -21.61 3.50
C VAL A 345 5.29 -21.53 2.33
N ALA A 346 4.00 -21.48 2.66
CA ALA A 346 2.93 -21.28 1.70
C ALA A 346 1.85 -20.35 2.27
N ARG A 347 1.20 -19.63 1.37
CA ARG A 347 -0.05 -18.90 1.65
C ARG A 347 -1.23 -19.81 1.34
N ARG A 348 -2.02 -20.10 2.36
CA ARG A 348 -3.24 -20.90 2.26
C ARG A 348 -4.44 -20.00 1.99
N VAL A 349 -5.24 -20.32 0.97
CA VAL A 349 -6.40 -19.54 0.52
C VAL A 349 -7.53 -20.49 0.09
N ARG A 350 -8.80 -20.13 0.35
CA ARG A 350 -9.98 -20.90 -0.05
C ARG A 350 -10.59 -20.32 -1.34
N PHE A 351 -10.64 -21.14 -2.39
CA PHE A 351 -11.20 -20.82 -3.70
C PHE A 351 -12.53 -21.55 -3.90
N ALA A 352 -13.43 -20.96 -4.66
CA ALA A 352 -14.68 -21.62 -5.05
C ALA A 352 -15.24 -21.06 -6.37
N GLN A 353 -16.30 -21.68 -6.87
CA GLN A 353 -17.13 -21.18 -7.96
C GLN A 353 -18.56 -20.93 -7.48
N TRP A 354 -19.12 -19.79 -7.86
CA TRP A 354 -20.53 -19.48 -7.61
C TRP A 354 -21.17 -18.92 -8.88
N ARG A 355 -22.22 -19.57 -9.37
CA ARG A 355 -22.89 -19.22 -10.65
C ARG A 355 -21.92 -19.16 -11.84
N GLY A 356 -20.94 -20.08 -11.86
CA GLY A 356 -19.89 -20.14 -12.89
C GLY A 356 -18.85 -19.01 -12.78
N VAL A 357 -18.85 -18.23 -11.70
CA VAL A 357 -17.88 -17.16 -11.46
C VAL A 357 -16.83 -17.63 -10.46
N PRO A 358 -15.52 -17.51 -10.78
CA PRO A 358 -14.44 -17.88 -9.87
C PRO A 358 -14.29 -16.84 -8.75
N CYS A 359 -14.31 -17.34 -7.51
CA CYS A 359 -14.34 -16.54 -6.30
C CYS A 359 -13.30 -17.01 -5.27
N LEU A 360 -12.99 -16.11 -4.34
CA LEU A 360 -12.34 -16.42 -3.07
C LEU A 360 -13.39 -16.48 -1.97
N VAL A 361 -13.30 -17.45 -1.08
CA VAL A 361 -14.16 -17.53 0.10
C VAL A 361 -13.47 -16.79 1.26
N LEU A 362 -14.08 -15.70 1.71
CA LEU A 362 -13.49 -14.84 2.75
C LEU A 362 -13.84 -15.31 4.16
N ARG A 363 -15.10 -15.72 4.36
CA ARG A 363 -15.62 -16.26 5.61
C ARG A 363 -16.93 -16.97 5.40
N GLU A 364 -17.32 -17.75 6.40
CA GLU A 364 -18.55 -18.51 6.44
C GLU A 364 -19.35 -18.15 7.70
N GLU A 365 -20.65 -17.95 7.53
CA GLU A 365 -21.56 -17.56 8.61
C GLU A 365 -22.94 -18.17 8.36
N ALA A 366 -23.39 -19.06 9.26
CA ALA A 366 -24.71 -19.68 9.23
C ALA A 366 -25.11 -20.27 7.85
N GLY A 367 -24.18 -20.96 7.18
CA GLY A 367 -24.42 -21.59 5.87
C GLY A 367 -24.32 -20.63 4.67
N TRP A 368 -23.93 -19.37 4.90
CA TRP A 368 -23.62 -18.39 3.86
C TRP A 368 -22.12 -18.17 3.77
N LEU A 369 -21.61 -18.02 2.55
CA LEU A 369 -20.22 -17.73 2.25
C LEU A 369 -20.10 -16.28 1.78
N ARG A 370 -19.28 -15.48 2.46
CA ARG A 370 -18.88 -14.18 1.92
C ARG A 370 -17.78 -14.45 0.89
N VAL A 371 -18.05 -14.10 -0.36
CA VAL A 371 -17.17 -14.38 -1.49
C VAL A 371 -16.67 -13.10 -2.13
N ARG A 372 -15.45 -13.13 -2.70
CA ARG A 372 -14.85 -12.05 -3.48
C ARG A 372 -14.57 -12.53 -4.91
N LEU A 373 -14.93 -11.72 -5.90
CA LEU A 373 -14.68 -12.07 -7.31
C LEU A 373 -13.19 -11.95 -7.64
N ARG A 374 -12.62 -12.94 -8.34
CA ARG A 374 -11.21 -12.92 -8.77
C ARG A 374 -10.96 -12.06 -10.01
N TYR A 375 -11.90 -12.10 -10.95
CA TYR A 375 -11.84 -11.39 -12.23
C TYR A 375 -13.14 -10.60 -12.45
N PRO A 376 -13.37 -9.54 -11.66
CA PRO A 376 -14.59 -8.74 -11.76
C PRO A 376 -14.72 -8.09 -13.15
N ASN A 377 -15.92 -8.17 -13.69
CA ASN A 377 -16.35 -7.55 -14.94
C ASN A 377 -17.87 -7.30 -14.88
N PRO A 378 -18.45 -6.55 -15.83
CA PRO A 378 -19.89 -6.23 -15.79
C PRO A 378 -20.78 -7.47 -15.68
N ASP A 379 -20.49 -8.53 -16.43
CA ASP A 379 -21.32 -9.74 -16.46
C ASP A 379 -21.22 -10.53 -15.14
N THR A 380 -20.01 -10.65 -14.58
CA THR A 380 -19.82 -11.37 -13.30
C THR A 380 -20.43 -10.62 -12.13
N VAL A 381 -20.39 -9.28 -12.14
CA VAL A 381 -21.08 -8.43 -11.17
C VAL A 381 -22.59 -8.61 -11.25
N VAL A 382 -23.17 -8.59 -12.47
CA VAL A 382 -24.61 -8.81 -12.66
C VAL A 382 -25.04 -10.22 -12.25
N ALA A 383 -24.28 -11.24 -12.63
CA ALA A 383 -24.62 -12.65 -12.34
C ALA A 383 -24.62 -12.97 -10.84
N THR A 384 -23.72 -12.34 -10.09
CA THR A 384 -23.54 -12.60 -8.65
C THR A 384 -24.22 -11.58 -7.76
N GLY A 385 -24.59 -10.41 -8.29
CA GLY A 385 -25.06 -9.27 -7.50
C GLY A 385 -23.98 -8.69 -6.58
N ALA A 386 -22.70 -8.93 -6.88
CA ALA A 386 -21.59 -8.47 -6.05
C ALA A 386 -21.50 -6.94 -6.00
N GLN A 387 -21.23 -6.42 -4.81
CA GLN A 387 -21.10 -4.99 -4.56
C GLN A 387 -19.63 -4.58 -4.54
N CYS A 388 -19.32 -3.45 -5.18
CA CYS A 388 -17.99 -2.86 -5.12
C CYS A 388 -17.74 -2.33 -3.70
N GLN A 389 -16.81 -2.97 -2.97
CA GLN A 389 -16.43 -2.58 -1.61
C GLN A 389 -15.34 -1.50 -1.61
N GLU A 390 -14.44 -1.59 -2.59
CA GLU A 390 -13.41 -0.61 -2.93
C GLU A 390 -12.99 -0.82 -4.39
N ARG A 391 -12.14 0.06 -4.93
CA ARG A 391 -11.64 0.03 -6.31
C ARG A 391 -11.19 -1.39 -6.68
N GLY A 392 -11.90 -2.00 -7.63
CA GLY A 392 -11.62 -3.35 -8.15
C GLY A 392 -12.02 -4.53 -7.27
N VAL A 393 -12.50 -4.32 -6.04
CA VAL A 393 -12.90 -5.38 -5.11
C VAL A 393 -14.41 -5.51 -5.06
N TYR A 394 -14.92 -6.67 -5.46
CA TYR A 394 -16.35 -6.96 -5.54
C TYR A 394 -16.67 -8.18 -4.67
N GLU A 395 -17.59 -7.98 -3.73
CA GLU A 395 -17.95 -9.01 -2.76
C GLU A 395 -19.46 -9.24 -2.71
N ALA A 396 -19.84 -10.47 -2.37
CA ALA A 396 -21.22 -10.89 -2.22
C ALA A 396 -21.38 -11.94 -1.12
N TRP A 397 -22.60 -12.14 -0.65
CA TRP A 397 -22.95 -13.31 0.14
C TRP A 397 -23.62 -14.35 -0.75
N ALA A 398 -23.02 -15.54 -0.81
CA ALA A 398 -23.48 -16.68 -1.56
C ALA A 398 -24.08 -17.74 -0.61
N PRO A 399 -25.23 -18.36 -0.92
CA PRO A 399 -25.69 -19.53 -0.19
C PRO A 399 -24.67 -20.67 -0.37
N GLY A 400 -24.19 -21.26 0.72
CA GLY A 400 -23.12 -22.29 0.65
C GLY A 400 -23.51 -23.50 -0.22
N ALA A 401 -24.80 -23.85 -0.28
CA ALA A 401 -25.30 -24.93 -1.13
C ALA A 401 -25.25 -24.64 -2.65
N GLU A 402 -25.12 -23.37 -3.05
CA GLU A 402 -24.95 -22.99 -4.47
C GLU A 402 -23.48 -22.91 -4.89
N VAL A 403 -22.56 -22.98 -3.92
CA VAL A 403 -21.12 -22.86 -4.16
C VAL A 403 -20.55 -24.24 -4.50
N THR A 404 -19.69 -24.26 -5.52
CA THR A 404 -19.09 -25.47 -6.10
C THR A 404 -17.57 -25.31 -6.14
N ASP A 405 -16.84 -26.41 -6.34
CA ASP A 405 -15.37 -26.43 -6.38
C ASP A 405 -14.70 -25.72 -5.19
N ASP A 406 -15.32 -25.82 -4.01
CA ASP A 406 -14.82 -25.21 -2.78
C ASP A 406 -13.60 -25.97 -2.26
N GLN A 407 -12.44 -25.35 -2.40
CA GLN A 407 -11.15 -25.97 -2.14
C GLN A 407 -10.18 -25.00 -1.44
N VAL A 408 -9.41 -25.55 -0.51
CA VAL A 408 -8.29 -24.85 0.12
C VAL A 408 -7.02 -25.16 -0.66
N MET A 409 -6.30 -24.13 -1.10
CA MET A 409 -5.09 -24.24 -1.90
C MET A 409 -3.91 -23.53 -1.23
N ASP A 410 -2.72 -24.11 -1.39
CA ASP A 410 -1.46 -23.57 -0.88
C ASP A 410 -0.63 -22.98 -2.02
N ALA A 411 -0.42 -21.66 -2.01
CA ALA A 411 0.50 -20.96 -2.87
C ALA A 411 1.89 -20.92 -2.20
N ARG A 412 2.80 -21.79 -2.65
CA ARG A 412 4.16 -21.89 -2.09
C ARG A 412 5.00 -20.67 -2.44
N TYR A 413 5.74 -20.15 -1.47
CA TYR A 413 6.73 -19.10 -1.71
C TYR A 413 8.11 -19.71 -1.94
N ALA A 414 8.91 -19.07 -2.79
CA ALA A 414 10.26 -19.53 -3.10
C ALA A 414 11.21 -19.10 -1.97
N MET A 415 11.65 -20.00 -1.10
CA MET A 415 12.44 -19.66 0.10
C MET A 415 13.75 -18.94 -0.21
#